data_AF-A0A1E1W1B4-F1
#
_entry.id   AF-A0A1E1W1B4-F1
#
_cell.length_a   1.000
_cell.length_b   1.000
_cell.length_c   1.000
_cell.angle_alpha   90.00
_cell.angle_beta   90.00
_cell.angle_gamma   90.00
#
_symmetry.space_group_name_H-M   'P 1'
#
loop_
_entity.id
_entity.type
_entity.pdbx_description
1 polymer ?
#
loop_
_entity_poly.entity_id
_entity_poly.type
_entity_poly.pdbx_seq_one_letter_code
_entity_poly.pdbx_strand_id
1 'polypeptide(L)'
;EREEYIEYIDTLPLVNTPEVFGLHPNAEIGYFSQAVRSIWGHLIELQPQTSEAAGGMSRDDFVDNVATDVLDKLPAEFEIWRVRKANEMNITPSLVVLLQELERFNKLIKRMRQTLTLLRKALA
;
A
#
# COMPACT_ATOMS: atom_id res chain seq x y z
N GLU A 1 33.69 -41.66 -7.48
CA GLU A 1 33.60 -40.19 -7.62
C GLU A 1 32.22 -39.75 -8.12
N ARG A 2 31.88 -39.82 -9.41
CA ARG A 2 30.55 -39.37 -9.89
C ARG A 2 29.37 -40.07 -9.21
N GLU A 3 29.32 -41.41 -9.23
CA GLU A 3 28.26 -42.19 -8.58
C GLU A 3 28.15 -41.88 -7.08
N GLU A 4 29.27 -41.65 -6.41
CA GLU A 4 29.34 -41.34 -4.98
C GLU A 4 28.74 -39.96 -4.65
N TYR A 5 28.96 -38.95 -5.51
CA TYR A 5 28.28 -37.66 -5.39
C TYR A 5 26.77 -37.76 -5.64
N ILE A 6 26.34 -38.60 -6.58
CA ILE A 6 24.92 -38.81 -6.87
C ILE A 6 24.24 -39.48 -5.68
N GLU A 7 24.84 -40.54 -5.14
CA GLU A 7 24.33 -41.26 -3.97
C GLU A 7 24.21 -40.34 -2.75
N TYR A 8 25.18 -39.43 -2.54
CA TYR A 8 25.09 -38.43 -1.48
C TYR A 8 23.97 -37.41 -1.70
N ILE A 9 23.79 -36.89 -2.92
CA ILE A 9 22.69 -35.95 -3.25
C ILE A 9 21.33 -36.60 -2.98
N ASP A 10 21.18 -37.89 -3.28
CA ASP A 10 19.94 -38.63 -3.04
C ASP A 10 19.63 -38.80 -1.54
N THR A 11 20.61 -38.65 -0.65
CA THR A 11 20.37 -38.62 0.80
C THR A 11 19.88 -37.27 1.33
N LEU A 12 20.00 -36.20 0.53
CA LEU A 12 19.61 -34.85 0.97
C LEU A 12 18.08 -34.70 1.03
N PRO A 13 17.57 -33.90 1.98
CA PRO A 13 16.14 -33.68 2.09
C PRO A 13 15.59 -32.94 0.86
N LEU A 14 14.42 -33.39 0.39
CA LEU A 14 13.70 -32.76 -0.73
C LEU A 14 13.25 -31.33 -0.40
N VAL A 15 12.97 -31.06 0.87
CA VAL A 15 12.59 -29.75 1.38
C VAL A 15 13.71 -29.22 2.25
N ASN A 16 14.33 -28.13 1.81
CA ASN A 16 15.42 -27.49 2.50
C ASN A 16 14.89 -26.25 3.24
N THR A 17 15.35 -26.05 4.46
CA THR A 17 15.06 -24.81 5.20
C THR A 17 15.84 -23.64 4.61
N PRO A 18 15.38 -22.39 4.83
CA PRO A 18 16.11 -21.20 4.34
C PRO A 18 17.54 -21.07 4.88
N GLU A 19 17.85 -21.76 5.98
CA GLU A 19 19.18 -21.77 6.60
C GLU A 19 20.27 -22.32 5.68
N VAL A 20 19.92 -23.20 4.73
CA VAL A 20 20.85 -23.70 3.70
C VAL A 20 21.39 -22.55 2.82
N PHE A 21 20.63 -21.47 2.69
CA PHE A 21 21.02 -20.24 1.98
C PHE A 21 21.57 -19.16 2.93
N GLY A 22 21.79 -19.48 4.21
CA GLY A 22 22.19 -18.52 5.24
C GLY A 22 21.07 -17.57 5.67
N LEU A 23 19.81 -17.90 5.38
CA LEU A 23 18.65 -17.08 5.73
C LEU A 23 18.03 -17.53 7.06
N HIS A 24 17.44 -16.58 7.77
CA HIS A 24 16.66 -16.87 8.98
C HIS A 24 15.37 -17.65 8.62
N PRO A 25 14.90 -18.60 9.45
CA PRO A 25 13.69 -19.39 9.18
C PRO A 25 12.44 -18.57 8.81
N ASN A 26 12.30 -17.37 9.39
CA ASN A 26 11.21 -16.42 9.05
C ASN A 26 11.15 -16.02 7.57
N ALA A 27 12.21 -16.20 6.78
CA ALA A 27 12.20 -15.95 5.35
C ALA A 27 11.15 -16.83 4.63
N GLU A 28 10.95 -18.06 5.11
CA GLU A 28 9.95 -18.99 4.59
C GLU A 28 8.52 -18.50 4.85
N ILE A 29 8.25 -17.95 6.04
CA ILE A 29 6.96 -17.36 6.40
C ILE A 29 6.64 -16.18 5.46
N GLY A 30 7.62 -15.32 5.20
CA GLY A 30 7.48 -14.18 4.29
C GLY A 30 7.17 -14.64 2.86
N TYR A 31 7.90 -15.64 2.38
CA TYR A 31 7.68 -16.23 1.05
C TYR A 31 6.27 -16.80 0.92
N PHE A 32 5.84 -17.68 1.82
CA PHE A 32 4.51 -18.29 1.75
C PHE A 32 3.39 -17.26 1.91
N SER A 33 3.55 -16.28 2.79
CA SER A 33 2.59 -15.19 2.94
C SER A 33 2.41 -14.41 1.63
N GLN A 34 3.51 -14.14 0.92
CA GLN A 34 3.47 -13.43 -0.35
C GLN A 34 2.88 -14.31 -1.47
N ALA A 35 3.23 -15.60 -1.52
CA ALA A 35 2.68 -16.54 -2.48
C ALA A 35 1.16 -16.68 -2.32
N VAL A 36 0.68 -16.83 -1.09
CA VAL A 36 -0.76 -16.91 -0.78
C VAL A 36 -1.47 -15.62 -1.18
N ARG A 37 -0.92 -14.44 -0.88
CA ARG A 37 -1.49 -13.15 -1.33
C ARG A 37 -1.60 -13.06 -2.86
N SER A 38 -0.58 -13.53 -3.57
CA SER A 38 -0.58 -13.57 -5.04
C SER A 38 -1.68 -14.49 -5.57
N ILE A 39 -1.81 -15.69 -5.02
CA ILE A 39 -2.87 -16.65 -5.38
C ILE A 39 -4.26 -16.03 -5.15
N TRP A 40 -4.48 -15.37 -4.01
CA TRP A 40 -5.75 -14.68 -3.75
C TRP A 40 -6.02 -13.55 -4.75
N GLY A 41 -5.00 -12.76 -5.11
CA GLY A 41 -5.11 -11.74 -6.14
C GLY A 41 -5.57 -12.31 -7.47
N HIS A 42 -4.89 -13.35 -7.96
CA HIS A 42 -5.27 -14.03 -9.20
C HIS A 42 -6.68 -14.65 -9.14
N LEU A 43 -7.08 -15.20 -7.99
CA LEU A 43 -8.43 -15.75 -7.81
C LEU A 43 -9.51 -14.66 -7.97
N ILE A 44 -9.28 -13.47 -7.39
CA ILE A 44 -10.19 -12.32 -7.54
C ILE A 44 -10.24 -11.85 -9.00
N GLU A 45 -9.11 -11.81 -9.69
CA GLU A 45 -9.05 -11.42 -11.12
C GLU A 45 -9.81 -12.40 -12.02
N LEU A 46 -9.82 -13.69 -11.69
CA LEU A 46 -10.57 -14.72 -12.41
C LEU A 46 -12.07 -14.72 -12.05
N GLN A 47 -12.49 -13.98 -11.03
CA GLN A 47 -13.89 -13.95 -10.62
C GLN A 47 -14.76 -13.30 -11.71
N PRO A 48 -15.84 -13.96 -12.19
CA PRO A 48 -16.72 -13.39 -13.19
C PRO A 48 -17.39 -12.12 -12.65
N GLN A 49 -17.17 -11.00 -13.34
CA GLN A 49 -17.71 -9.68 -12.99
C GLN A 49 -19.23 -9.53 -13.27
N THR A 50 -19.87 -10.59 -13.74
CA THR A 50 -21.29 -10.61 -14.18
C THR A 50 -22.26 -11.08 -13.11
N SER A 51 -21.83 -11.24 -11.85
CA SER A 51 -22.75 -11.54 -10.76
C SER A 51 -23.45 -10.26 -10.31
N GLU A 52 -24.63 -10.01 -10.88
CA GLU A 52 -25.67 -9.21 -10.22
C GLU A 52 -26.00 -9.91 -8.89
N ALA A 53 -25.31 -9.52 -7.83
CA ALA A 53 -25.73 -9.86 -6.48
C ALA A 53 -27.02 -9.08 -6.21
N ALA A 54 -28.15 -9.69 -6.58
CA ALA A 54 -29.48 -9.20 -6.29
C ALA A 54 -29.64 -9.05 -4.76
N GLY A 55 -29.37 -7.86 -4.23
CA GLY A 55 -29.63 -7.49 -2.83
C GLY A 55 -28.45 -6.95 -2.01
N GLY A 56 -27.26 -6.77 -2.59
CA GLY A 56 -26.10 -6.16 -1.91
C GLY A 56 -25.89 -4.68 -2.28
N MET A 57 -25.09 -3.96 -1.48
CA MET A 57 -24.59 -2.63 -1.84
C MET A 57 -23.84 -2.69 -3.17
N SER A 58 -24.14 -1.80 -4.12
CA SER A 58 -23.48 -1.78 -5.41
C SER A 58 -21.97 -1.54 -5.25
N ARG A 59 -21.16 -2.00 -6.20
CA ARG A 59 -19.74 -1.68 -6.24
C ARG A 59 -19.52 -0.17 -6.21
N ASP A 60 -20.36 0.57 -6.93
CA ASP A 60 -20.25 2.02 -7.03
C ASP A 60 -20.65 2.70 -5.70
N ASP A 61 -21.69 2.18 -5.02
CA ASP A 61 -22.07 2.63 -3.67
C ASP A 61 -20.95 2.37 -2.65
N PHE A 62 -20.30 1.21 -2.72
CA PHE A 62 -19.16 0.90 -1.86
C PHE A 62 -18.00 1.88 -2.12
N VAL A 63 -17.69 2.14 -3.40
CA VAL A 63 -16.63 3.08 -3.77
C VAL A 63 -16.97 4.51 -3.33
N ASP A 64 -18.22 4.97 -3.46
CA ASP A 64 -18.64 6.30 -2.99
C ASP A 64 -18.53 6.44 -1.47
N ASN A 65 -18.91 5.39 -0.72
CA ASN A 65 -18.79 5.36 0.73
C ASN A 65 -17.34 5.44 1.19
N VAL A 66 -16.43 4.67 0.58
CA VAL A 66 -15.00 4.73 0.88
C VAL A 66 -14.42 6.10 0.49
N ALA A 67 -14.79 6.63 -0.68
CA ALA A 67 -14.34 7.96 -1.11
C ALA A 67 -14.78 9.06 -0.13
N THR A 68 -16.01 8.96 0.41
CA THR A 68 -16.55 9.88 1.41
C THR A 68 -15.79 9.78 2.73
N ASP A 69 -15.58 8.57 3.25
CA ASP A 69 -14.81 8.36 4.49
C ASP A 69 -13.38 8.91 4.40
N VAL A 70 -12.73 8.75 3.25
CA VAL A 70 -11.39 9.33 3.02
C VAL A 70 -11.45 10.85 2.96
N LEU A 71 -12.45 11.43 2.28
CA LEU A 71 -12.64 12.88 2.18
C LEU A 71 -12.87 13.53 3.56
N ASP A 72 -13.65 12.88 4.41
CA ASP A 72 -13.98 13.38 5.76
C ASP A 72 -12.77 13.34 6.70
N LYS A 73 -11.84 12.41 6.47
CA LYS A 73 -10.59 12.29 7.22
C LYS A 73 -9.46 13.19 6.70
N LEU A 74 -9.63 13.82 5.53
CA LEU A 74 -8.59 14.70 4.98
C LEU A 74 -8.45 15.96 5.84
N PRO A 75 -7.23 16.28 6.31
CA PRO A 75 -7.01 17.51 7.06
C PRO A 75 -7.22 18.75 6.20
N ALA A 76 -7.46 19.88 6.87
CA ALA A 76 -7.43 21.19 6.23
C ALA A 76 -6.00 21.51 5.74
N GLU A 77 -5.91 22.37 4.72
CA GLU A 77 -4.62 22.86 4.23
C GLU A 77 -3.93 23.70 5.31
N PHE A 78 -2.63 23.50 5.48
CA PHE A 78 -1.83 24.25 6.42
C PHE A 78 -1.66 25.70 5.96
N GLU A 79 -1.88 26.64 6.87
CA GLU A 79 -1.58 28.05 6.64
C GLU A 79 -0.07 28.31 6.79
N ILE A 80 0.70 28.01 5.74
CA ILE A 80 2.18 28.12 5.73
C ILE A 80 2.66 29.50 6.19
N TRP A 81 1.92 30.56 5.84
CA TRP A 81 2.26 31.93 6.25
C TRP A 81 2.25 32.11 7.77
N ARG A 82 1.34 31.45 8.50
CA ARG A 82 1.28 31.51 9.98
C ARG A 82 2.47 30.80 10.60
N VAL A 83 2.82 29.63 10.06
CA VAL A 83 3.96 28.83 10.53
C VAL A 83 5.26 29.61 10.29
N ARG A 84 5.39 30.25 9.13
CA ARG A 84 6.53 31.13 8.84
C ARG A 84 6.58 32.29 9.83
N LYS A 85 5.46 33.00 10.02
CA LYS A 85 5.38 34.17 10.92
C LYS A 85 5.73 33.84 12.37
N ALA A 86 5.27 32.71 12.87
CA ALA A 86 5.56 32.26 14.23
C ALA A 86 7.05 31.97 14.47
N ASN A 87 7.83 31.71 13.40
CA ASN A 87 9.24 31.31 13.49
C ASN A 87 10.18 32.29 12.77
N GLU A 88 9.72 33.52 12.47
CA GLU A 88 10.47 34.54 11.71
C GLU A 88 11.83 34.89 12.32
N MET A 89 11.96 34.81 13.65
CA MET A 89 13.17 35.23 14.38
C MET A 89 14.29 34.17 14.38
N ASN A 90 14.00 32.91 14.06
CA ASN A 90 14.97 31.80 14.14
C ASN A 90 14.81 30.84 12.95
N ILE A 91 15.28 31.24 11.77
CA ILE A 91 15.25 30.40 10.58
C ILE A 91 16.38 29.39 10.63
N THR A 92 16.05 28.16 11.03
CA THR A 92 16.96 27.01 10.98
C THR A 92 16.76 26.22 9.67
N PRO A 93 17.74 25.41 9.23
CA PRO A 93 17.56 24.50 8.10
C PRO A 93 16.36 23.55 8.27
N SER A 94 16.07 23.11 9.50
CA SER A 94 14.90 22.28 9.81
C SER A 94 13.57 23.01 9.57
N LEU A 95 13.50 24.31 9.87
CA LEU A 95 12.30 25.12 9.58
C LEU A 95 12.07 25.25 8.07
N VAL A 96 13.14 25.43 7.28
CA VAL A 96 13.03 25.50 5.82
C VAL A 96 12.46 24.20 5.26
N VAL A 97 12.96 23.05 5.72
CA VAL A 97 12.44 21.73 5.33
C VAL A 97 10.98 21.59 5.75
N LEU A 98 10.61 21.99 6.96
CA LEU A 98 9.21 21.98 7.41
C LEU A 98 8.30 22.78 6.47
N LEU A 99 8.67 24.01 6.12
CA LEU A 99 7.85 24.84 5.23
C LEU A 99 7.68 24.20 3.83
N GLN A 100 8.73 23.58 3.29
CA GLN A 100 8.67 22.85 2.02
C GLN A 100 7.77 21.61 2.10
N GLU A 101 7.89 20.85 3.19
CA GLU A 101 7.06 19.67 3.45
C GLU A 101 5.59 20.05 3.62
N LEU A 102 5.27 21.15 4.30
CA LEU A 102 3.91 21.67 4.41
C LEU A 102 3.34 22.09 3.05
N GLU A 103 4.15 22.71 2.19
CA GLU A 103 3.73 23.05 0.82
C GLU A 103 3.44 21.78 -0.01
N ARG A 104 4.32 20.77 0.09
CA ARG A 104 4.14 19.48 -0.57
C ARG A 104 2.88 18.77 -0.06
N PHE A 105 2.65 18.80 1.25
CA PHE A 105 1.49 18.18 1.86
C PHE A 105 0.18 18.88 1.45
N ASN A 106 0.16 20.21 1.38
CA ASN A 106 -0.98 20.95 0.86
C ASN A 106 -1.30 20.60 -0.61
N LYS A 107 -0.27 20.46 -1.46
CA LYS A 107 -0.45 19.98 -2.84
C LYS A 107 -1.08 18.59 -2.88
N LEU A 108 -0.65 17.68 -1.99
CA LEU A 108 -1.22 16.34 -1.87
C LEU A 108 -2.69 16.38 -1.42
N ILE A 109 -3.01 17.11 -0.33
CA ILE A 109 -4.38 17.27 0.16
C ILE A 109 -5.29 17.77 -0.96
N LYS A 110 -4.86 18.83 -1.67
CA LYS A 110 -5.64 19.42 -2.76
C LYS A 110 -5.87 18.42 -3.88
N ARG A 111 -4.83 17.68 -4.29
CA ARG A 111 -4.95 16.66 -5.34
C ARG A 111 -5.91 15.55 -4.92
N MET A 112 -5.77 15.00 -3.71
CA MET A 112 -6.65 13.95 -3.19
C MET A 112 -8.11 14.42 -3.13
N ARG A 113 -8.35 15.61 -2.58
CA ARG A 113 -9.70 16.20 -2.51
C ARG A 113 -10.31 16.34 -3.90
N GLN A 114 -9.55 16.86 -4.87
CA GLN A 114 -10.00 17.00 -6.25
C GLN A 114 -10.31 15.66 -6.90
N THR A 115 -9.40 14.68 -6.84
CA THR A 115 -9.58 13.39 -7.51
C THR A 115 -10.71 12.57 -6.89
N LEU A 116 -10.86 12.58 -5.56
CA LEU A 116 -11.96 11.90 -4.89
C LEU A 116 -13.30 12.56 -5.19
N THR A 117 -13.37 13.90 -5.17
CA THR A 117 -14.60 14.61 -5.56
C THR A 117 -14.99 14.32 -7.01
N LEU A 118 -14.02 14.25 -7.93
CA LEU A 118 -14.26 13.91 -9.33
C LEU A 118 -14.72 12.46 -9.49
N LEU A 119 -14.12 11.51 -8.76
CA LEU A 119 -14.53 10.11 -8.74
C LEU A 119 -15.99 9.98 -8.33
N ARG A 120 -16.39 10.62 -7.23
CA ARG A 120 -17.78 10.61 -6.75
C ARG A 120 -18.76 11.18 -7.77
N LYS A 121 -18.39 12.30 -8.43
CA LYS A 121 -19.19 12.90 -9.52
C LYS A 121 -19.30 12.04 -10.77
N ALA A 122 -18.38 11.10 -10.99
CA ALA A 122 -18.40 10.20 -12.14
C ALA A 122 -19.18 8.90 -11.85
N LEU A 123 -19.39 8.58 -10.57
CA LEU A 123 -20.20 7.45 -10.11
C LEU A 123 -21.69 7.82 -9.95
N ALA A 124 -21.98 9.10 -9.66
CA ALA A 124 -23.32 9.68 -9.60
C ALA A 124 -23.87 10.01 -11.00
#